data_AF-A0AAW2RFI5-F1
#
_entry.id   AF-A0AAW2RFI5-F1
#
_cell.length_a   1.000
_cell.length_b   1.000
_cell.length_c   1.000
_cell.angle_alpha   90.00
_cell.angle_beta   90.00
_cell.angle_gamma   90.00
#
_symmetry.space_group_name_H-M   'P 1'
#
loop_
_entity.id
_entity.type
_entity.pdbx_description
1 polymer ?
#
loop_
_entity_poly.entity_id
_entity_poly.type
_entity_poly.pdbx_seq_one_letter_code
_entity_poly.pdbx_strand_id
1 'polypeptide(L)' 'MEAEYIAASKASKEAIWMKNYIQKLAVVPSIVDLVVIFGDNNGAIAQAKEPISHHRSKHIVKCYHLLREMVNRGDCRMD' A
#
# COMPACT_ATOMS: atom_id res chain seq x y z
N MET A 1 -5.81 4.82 13.24
CA MET A 1 -6.26 4.14 12.00
C MET A 1 -6.19 5.04 10.77
N GLU A 2 -6.87 6.20 10.69
CA GLU A 2 -6.85 7.01 9.46
C GLU A 2 -5.45 7.54 9.08
N ALA A 3 -4.70 8.08 10.05
CA ALA A 3 -3.35 8.61 9.81
C ALA A 3 -2.39 7.53 9.29
N GLU A 4 -2.38 6.37 9.92
CA GLU A 4 -1.53 5.25 9.50
C GLU A 4 -1.91 4.69 8.15
N TYR A 5 -3.21 4.61 7.85
CA TYR A 5 -3.63 4.16 6.52
C TYR A 5 -3.22 5.17 5.43
N ILE A 6 -3.27 6.47 5.71
CA ILE A 6 -2.74 7.50 4.81
C ILE A 6 -1.23 7.32 4.64
N ALA A 7 -0.49 7.08 5.72
CA ALA A 7 0.95 6.84 5.67
C ALA A 7 1.29 5.59 4.83
N ALA A 8 0.61 4.48 5.11
CA ALA A 8 0.64 3.23 4.35
C ALA A 8 0.36 3.42 2.86
N SER A 9 -0.68 4.17 2.51
CA SER A 9 -1.05 4.49 1.12
C SER A 9 0.04 5.29 0.41
N LYS A 10 0.64 6.29 1.09
CA LYS A 10 1.75 7.07 0.55
C LYS A 10 3.02 6.23 0.41
N ALA A 11 3.38 5.44 1.43
CA ALA A 11 4.53 4.55 1.40
C ALA A 11 4.43 3.52 0.26
N SER A 12 3.25 2.94 0.06
CA SER A 12 3.01 1.98 -1.02
C SER A 12 3.22 2.60 -2.40
N LYS A 13 2.72 3.83 -2.62
CA LYS A 13 2.95 4.57 -3.87
C LYS A 13 4.44 4.75 -4.17
N GLU A 14 5.18 5.26 -3.21
CA GLU A 14 6.62 5.54 -3.38
C GLU A 14 7.40 4.24 -3.59
N ALA A 15 7.10 3.20 -2.81
CA ALA A 15 7.79 1.91 -2.92
C ALA A 15 7.52 1.22 -4.28
N ILE A 16 6.28 1.26 -4.78
CA ILE A 16 5.93 0.75 -6.11
C ILE A 16 6.62 1.56 -7.20
N TRP A 17 6.68 2.90 -7.06
CA TRP A 17 7.39 3.75 -8.00
C TRP A 17 8.88 3.43 -8.04
N MET A 18 9.54 3.30 -6.89
CA MET A 18 10.95 2.93 -6.78
C MET A 18 11.21 1.54 -7.38
N LYS A 19 10.36 0.54 -7.08
CA LYS A 19 10.43 -0.79 -7.69
C LYS A 19 10.40 -0.70 -9.21
N ASN A 20 9.39 -0.03 -9.78
CA ASN A 20 9.24 0.10 -11.23
C ASN A 20 10.43 0.84 -11.88
N TYR A 21 10.97 1.85 -11.19
CA TYR A 21 12.13 2.59 -11.66
C TYR A 21 13.39 1.71 -11.71
N ILE A 22 13.68 0.97 -10.63
CA ILE A 22 14.84 0.07 -10.55
C ILE A 22 14.70 -1.10 -11.53
N GLN A 23 13.49 -1.65 -11.71
CA GLN A 23 13.21 -2.68 -12.71
C GLN A 23 13.58 -2.21 -14.13
N LYS A 24 13.22 -0.97 -14.49
CA LYS A 24 13.55 -0.40 -15.80
C LYS A 24 15.05 -0.22 -16.02
N LEU A 25 15.80 0.02 -14.94
CA LEU A 25 17.26 0.12 -15.00
C LEU A 25 17.94 -1.26 -15.14
N ALA A 26 17.23 -2.35 -14.84
CA ALA A 26 17.74 -3.73 -14.88
C ALA A 26 19.01 -3.97 -14.02
N VAL A 27 19.22 -3.15 -12.99
CA VAL A 27 20.41 -3.18 -12.12
C VAL A 27 20.28 -4.10 -10.90
N VAL A 28 19.06 -4.43 -10.48
CA VAL A 28 18.79 -5.29 -9.33
C VAL A 28 17.74 -6.34 -9.71
N PRO A 29 18.14 -7.56 -10.13
CA PRO A 29 17.20 -8.60 -10.57
C PRO A 29 16.18 -9.02 -9.52
N SER A 30 16.53 -8.96 -8.23
CA SER A 30 15.65 -9.33 -7.11
C SER A 30 14.52 -8.34 -6.83
N ILE A 31 14.55 -7.13 -7.42
CA ILE A 31 13.52 -6.11 -7.18
C ILE A 31 12.13 -6.51 -7.74
N VAL A 32 12.04 -7.62 -8.46
CA VAL A 32 10.77 -8.19 -8.98
C VAL A 32 9.83 -8.63 -7.88
N ASP A 33 10.35 -8.90 -6.68
CA ASP A 33 9.59 -9.41 -5.54
C ASP A 33 8.50 -8.44 -5.05
N LEU A 34 7.51 -8.98 -4.34
CA LEU A 34 6.38 -8.25 -3.78
C LEU A 34 6.86 -7.18 -2.78
N VAL A 35 6.32 -5.96 -2.87
CA VAL A 35 6.61 -4.91 -1.90
C VAL A 35 5.84 -5.18 -0.60
N VAL A 36 6.53 -5.38 0.51
CA VAL A 36 5.90 -5.52 1.84
C VAL A 36 5.98 -4.19 2.58
N ILE A 37 4.84 -3.71 3.06
CA ILE A 37 4.72 -2.51 3.88
C ILE A 37 4.37 -2.94 5.29
N PHE A 38 5.26 -2.66 6.23
CA PHE A 38 5.08 -3.01 7.63
C PHE A 38 4.36 -1.88 8.38
N GLY A 39 3.25 -2.22 9.04
CA GLY A 39 2.51 -1.33 9.92
C GLY A 39 2.44 -1.87 11.35
N ASP A 40 2.29 -1.01 12.35
CA ASP A 40 2.11 -1.42 13.75
C ASP A 40 0.61 -1.50 14.15
N ASN A 41 -0.29 -0.97 13.32
CA ASN A 41 -1.73 -1.03 13.58
C ASN A 41 -2.41 -2.17 12.83
N ASN A 42 -2.71 -3.22 13.57
CA ASN A 42 -3.51 -4.36 13.13
C ASN A 42 -4.85 -3.95 12.50
N GLY A 43 -5.47 -2.86 12.95
CA GLY A 43 -6.69 -2.35 12.36
C GLY A 43 -6.46 -1.79 10.95
N ALA A 44 -5.36 -1.07 10.71
CA ALA A 44 -5.02 -0.58 9.38
C ALA A 44 -4.63 -1.73 8.43
N ILE A 45 -3.87 -2.72 8.94
CA ILE A 45 -3.51 -3.95 8.21
C ILE A 45 -4.77 -4.74 7.83
N ALA A 46 -5.65 -5.01 8.80
CA ALA A 46 -6.90 -5.71 8.57
C ALA A 46 -7.76 -4.95 7.56
N GLN A 47 -7.89 -3.63 7.69
CA GLN A 47 -8.70 -2.82 6.78
C GLN A 47 -8.14 -2.78 5.34
N ALA A 48 -6.84 -2.98 5.16
CA ALA A 48 -6.22 -3.12 3.85
C ALA A 48 -6.49 -4.49 3.22
N LYS A 49 -6.55 -5.55 4.05
CA LYS A 49 -6.84 -6.94 3.63
C LYS A 49 -8.36 -7.18 3.42
N GLU A 50 -9.17 -6.76 4.38
CA GLU A 50 -10.63 -6.92 4.45
C GLU A 50 -11.30 -5.60 4.88
N PRO A 51 -12.01 -4.90 3.99
CA PRO A 51 -12.53 -3.57 4.28
C PRO A 51 -13.84 -3.61 5.07
N ILE A 52 -13.84 -2.99 6.24
CA ILE A 52 -15.02 -2.73 7.06
C ILE A 52 -15.48 -1.29 6.80
N SER A 53 -16.69 -1.10 6.28
CA SER A 53 -17.20 0.24 5.92
C SER A 53 -17.52 1.09 7.16
N HIS A 54 -16.91 2.27 7.25
CA HIS A 54 -17.28 3.34 8.19
C HIS A 54 -17.28 4.69 7.46
N HIS A 55 -18.13 5.63 7.90
CA HIS A 55 -18.22 6.96 7.28
C HIS A 55 -16.91 7.74 7.49
N ARG A 56 -16.26 8.16 6.40
CA ARG A 56 -14.97 8.88 6.42
C ARG A 56 -14.96 10.07 5.46
N SER A 57 -13.99 10.98 5.62
CA SER A 57 -13.82 12.12 4.72
C SER A 57 -13.35 11.68 3.31
N LYS A 58 -13.67 12.46 2.27
CA LYS A 58 -13.36 12.11 0.87
C LYS A 58 -11.87 11.86 0.61
N HIS A 59 -10.98 12.67 1.19
CA HIS A 59 -9.53 12.52 1.01
C HIS A 59 -9.01 11.20 1.57
N ILE A 60 -9.61 10.75 2.66
CA ILE A 60 -9.25 9.52 3.33
C ILE A 60 -9.76 8.34 2.50
N VAL A 61 -11.02 8.38 2.05
CA VAL A 61 -11.62 7.39 1.14
C VAL A 61 -10.73 7.16 -0.10
N LYS A 62 -10.17 8.21 -0.69
CA LYS A 62 -9.23 8.08 -1.82
C LYS A 62 -7.96 7.30 -1.48
N CYS A 63 -7.38 7.52 -0.29
CA CYS A 63 -6.21 6.77 0.17
C CYS A 63 -6.57 5.29 0.41
N TYR A 64 -7.76 5.03 0.96
CA TYR A 64 -8.36 3.69 1.12
C TYR A 64 -8.48 2.94 -0.19
N HIS A 65 -9.14 3.53 -1.18
CA HIS A 65 -9.31 2.87 -2.48
C HIS A 65 -7.97 2.56 -3.16
N LEU A 66 -7.03 3.49 -3.11
CA LEU A 66 -5.74 3.32 -3.75
C LEU A 66 -4.90 2.20 -3.13
N LEU A 67 -4.76 2.19 -1.79
CA LEU A 67 -3.96 1.15 -1.14
C LEU A 67 -4.58 -0.23 -1.39
N ARG A 68 -5.91 -0.32 -1.32
CA ARG A 68 -6.64 -1.55 -1.63
C ARG A 68 -6.42 -1.99 -3.08
N GLU A 69 -6.44 -1.07 -4.03
CA GLU A 69 -6.18 -1.37 -5.43
C GLU A 69 -4.77 -1.94 -5.64
N MET A 70 -3.75 -1.36 -4.99
CA MET A 70 -2.37 -1.84 -5.04
C MET A 70 -2.22 -3.24 -4.43
N VAL A 71 -2.88 -3.48 -3.29
CA VAL A 71 -2.89 -4.81 -2.65
C VAL A 71 -3.60 -5.83 -3.53
N ASN A 72 -4.76 -5.49 -4.10
CA ASN A 72 -5.53 -6.37 -4.99
C ASN A 72 -4.79 -6.69 -6.30
N ARG A 73 -3.99 -5.76 -6.83
CA ARG A 73 -3.14 -5.99 -8.00
C ARG A 73 -1.94 -6.89 -7.71
N GLY A 74 -1.63 -7.12 -6.43
CA GLY A 74 -0.41 -7.81 -6.01
C GLY A 74 0.85 -6.94 -6.18
N ASP A 75 0.69 -5.61 -6.24
CA ASP A 75 1.84 -4.69 -6.30
C ASP A 75 2.52 -4.59 -4.93
N CYS A 76 1.74 -4.65 -3.85
CA CYS A 76 2.23 -4.66 -2.48
C CYS A 76 1.36 -5.50 -1.53
N ARG A 77 1.89 -5.81 -0.34
CA ARG A 77 1.20 -6.43 0.79
C ARG A 77 1.40 -5.58 2.04
N MET A 78 0.36 -5.50 2.87
CA MET A 78 0.44 -4.97 4.24
C MET A 78 0.71 -6.11 5.21
N ASP A 79 1.72 -5.98 6.07
CA ASP A 79 2.01 -6.89 7.18
C ASP A 79 2.18 -6.15 8.51
#